data_AF-A0A446CH95-F1
#
_entry.id   AF-A0A446CH95-F1
#
_cell.length_a   1.000
_cell.length_b   1.000
_cell.length_c   1.000
_cell.angle_alpha   90.00
_cell.angle_beta   90.00
_cell.angle_gamma   90.00
#
_symmetry.space_group_name_H-M   'P 1'
#
loop_
_entity.id
_entity.type
_entity.pdbx_description
1 polymer ?
#
loop_
_entity_poly.entity_id
_entity_poly.type
_entity_poly.pdbx_seq_one_letter_code
_entity_poly.pdbx_strand_id
1 'polypeptide(L)'
;MTNPAPYPADTRAKGWRFELDHERIRQSDTWALAAPEIRPWLLMLWMTAWEQTPCGSLPQDDELIAARIGMPLDQFQAAKARLLRGWWLADDGRLYHDTLAERVLEMIERRDGERNRKAEYRERKKAERAANQADKRPNPSHGGPDLSHGTGAGLPGDSGGSDATGTGTGTSNTKEIAAAAIHPPARDPVDNSPPPSEAQWLAAQEECAAGYAKLLNSLEQVRGKRSKFVSTDTRLVAWERLGLTREKLVEAYHLAVAEREAAEDPSPVNAGFLDVFVAKVLNPPEGESVAGARPATGAGAADPLAWATTASGIAAKGAELGIVQDEGEPFPAFKLRVHAAANLSEQDRARLRADFGVHA
;
A
#
# COMPACT_ATOMS: atom_id res chain seq x y z
N MET A 1 6.62 17.15 -32.90
CA MET A 1 7.55 17.35 -31.77
C MET A 1 7.25 16.24 -30.78
N THR A 2 8.21 15.36 -30.50
CA THR A 2 8.07 14.28 -29.52
C THR A 2 8.19 14.86 -28.11
N ASN A 3 7.46 14.29 -27.15
CA ASN A 3 7.56 14.70 -25.75
C ASN A 3 8.93 14.28 -25.18
N PRO A 4 9.52 15.05 -24.25
CA PRO A 4 10.74 14.63 -23.59
C PRO A 4 10.50 13.39 -22.73
N ALA A 5 11.51 12.53 -22.59
CA ALA A 5 11.46 11.41 -21.66
C ALA A 5 11.20 11.91 -20.22
N PRO A 6 10.26 11.29 -19.47
CA PRO A 6 9.78 11.82 -18.19
C PRO A 6 10.79 11.64 -17.03
N TYR A 7 11.79 10.78 -17.19
CA TYR A 7 12.82 10.50 -16.19
C TYR A 7 14.09 9.93 -16.85
N PRO A 8 15.24 9.88 -16.14
CA PRO A 8 16.51 9.42 -16.69
C PRO A 8 16.46 8.00 -17.27
N ALA A 9 17.26 7.77 -18.32
CA ALA A 9 17.22 6.53 -19.08
C ALA A 9 17.69 5.28 -18.30
N ASP A 10 18.45 5.47 -17.22
CA ASP A 10 18.97 4.41 -16.35
C ASP A 10 18.04 4.09 -15.16
N THR A 11 16.84 4.68 -15.13
CA THR A 11 15.84 4.46 -14.07
C THR A 11 15.42 3.00 -14.00
N ARG A 12 15.52 2.39 -12.82
CA ARG A 12 15.18 0.98 -12.57
C ARG A 12 14.28 0.80 -11.36
N ALA A 13 13.36 -0.16 -11.42
CA ALA A 13 12.48 -0.53 -10.30
C ALA A 13 13.26 -1.02 -9.06
N LYS A 14 14.43 -1.66 -9.19
CA LYS A 14 15.31 -2.13 -8.09
C LYS A 14 14.55 -2.65 -6.84
N GLY A 15 13.67 -3.62 -7.03
CA GLY A 15 12.88 -4.22 -5.94
C GLY A 15 11.76 -3.34 -5.38
N TRP A 16 11.43 -2.23 -6.02
CA TRP A 16 10.23 -1.46 -5.69
C TRP A 16 9.00 -2.20 -6.18
N ARG A 17 7.97 -2.24 -5.33
CA ARG A 17 6.73 -2.96 -5.61
C ARG A 17 5.99 -2.25 -6.74
N PHE A 18 5.49 -3.02 -7.69
CA PHE A 18 4.59 -2.51 -8.70
C PHE A 18 3.16 -2.50 -8.15
N GLU A 19 2.58 -1.31 -8.01
CA GLU A 19 1.25 -1.13 -7.44
C GLU A 19 0.29 -0.60 -8.49
N LEU A 20 -0.85 -1.26 -8.60
CA LEU A 20 -1.89 -0.93 -9.57
C LEU A 20 -3.17 -0.54 -8.86
N ASP A 21 -3.75 0.57 -9.28
CA ASP A 21 -5.07 1.00 -8.87
C ASP A 21 -6.12 0.22 -9.67
N HIS A 22 -6.66 -0.82 -9.03
CA HIS A 22 -7.70 -1.67 -9.60
C HIS A 22 -8.96 -0.88 -10.01
N GLU A 23 -9.37 0.11 -9.21
CA GLU A 23 -10.57 0.89 -9.48
C GLU A 23 -10.37 1.76 -10.74
N ARG A 24 -9.23 2.45 -10.82
CA ARG A 24 -8.84 3.23 -12.01
C ARG A 24 -8.75 2.36 -13.26
N ILE A 25 -8.22 1.13 -13.16
CA ILE A 25 -8.18 0.18 -14.28
C ILE A 25 -9.60 -0.18 -14.72
N ARG A 26 -10.46 -0.60 -13.78
CA ARG A 26 -11.84 -1.04 -14.07
C ARG A 26 -12.71 0.06 -14.67
N GLN A 27 -12.52 1.30 -14.23
CA GLN A 27 -13.27 2.47 -14.71
C GLN A 27 -12.71 3.05 -16.02
N SER A 28 -11.54 2.60 -16.48
CA SER A 28 -10.93 3.15 -17.69
C SER A 28 -11.66 2.74 -18.97
N ASP A 29 -11.80 3.68 -19.91
CA ASP A 29 -12.34 3.40 -21.24
C ASP A 29 -11.55 2.31 -21.99
N THR A 30 -10.22 2.26 -21.80
CA THR A 30 -9.39 1.22 -22.42
C THR A 30 -9.84 -0.17 -21.97
N TRP A 31 -10.14 -0.34 -20.68
CA TRP A 31 -10.62 -1.59 -20.11
C TRP A 31 -12.06 -1.93 -20.55
N ALA A 32 -12.94 -0.92 -20.54
CA ALA A 32 -14.33 -1.09 -20.96
C ALA A 32 -14.45 -1.51 -22.44
N LEU A 33 -13.62 -0.93 -23.31
CA LEU A 33 -13.60 -1.21 -24.74
C LEU A 33 -12.75 -2.43 -25.13
N ALA A 34 -11.99 -3.00 -24.20
CA ALA A 34 -11.21 -4.21 -24.45
C ALA A 34 -12.08 -5.46 -24.29
N ALA A 35 -12.01 -6.34 -25.29
CA ALA A 35 -12.58 -7.68 -25.19
C ALA A 35 -11.96 -8.44 -24.01
N PRO A 36 -12.70 -9.33 -23.33
CA PRO A 36 -12.21 -10.06 -22.16
C PRO A 36 -10.85 -10.76 -22.38
N GLU A 37 -10.62 -11.27 -23.58
CA GLU A 37 -9.41 -12.00 -23.99
C GLU A 37 -8.20 -11.07 -24.14
N ILE A 38 -8.42 -9.77 -24.35
CA ILE A 38 -7.37 -8.74 -24.50
C ILE A 38 -6.96 -8.15 -23.14
N ARG A 39 -7.84 -8.17 -22.14
CA ARG A 39 -7.61 -7.54 -20.82
C ARG A 39 -6.37 -8.06 -20.07
N PRO A 40 -6.07 -9.38 -20.03
CA PRO A 40 -4.84 -9.87 -19.39
C PRO A 40 -3.59 -9.26 -20.01
N TRP A 41 -3.59 -9.04 -21.32
CA TRP A 41 -2.45 -8.50 -22.06
C TRP A 41 -2.22 -7.01 -21.79
N LEU A 42 -3.26 -6.23 -21.48
CA LEU A 42 -3.09 -4.86 -21.00
C LEU A 42 -2.28 -4.83 -19.70
N LEU A 43 -2.56 -5.76 -18.79
CA LEU A 43 -1.82 -5.89 -17.53
C LEU A 43 -0.40 -6.42 -17.77
N MET A 44 -0.23 -7.43 -18.64
CA MET A 44 1.11 -7.92 -18.98
C MET A 44 1.98 -6.82 -19.57
N LEU A 45 1.42 -5.99 -20.45
CA LEU A 45 2.12 -4.87 -21.04
C LEU A 45 2.68 -3.91 -19.97
N TRP A 46 1.86 -3.60 -18.96
CA TRP A 46 2.28 -2.75 -17.83
C TRP A 46 3.34 -3.41 -16.95
N MET A 47 3.20 -4.70 -16.64
CA MET A 47 4.21 -5.45 -15.88
C MET A 47 5.55 -5.54 -16.62
N THR A 48 5.52 -5.89 -17.91
CA THR A 48 6.72 -5.94 -18.75
C THR A 48 7.40 -4.59 -18.85
N ALA A 49 6.63 -3.50 -18.99
CA ALA A 49 7.17 -2.14 -19.03
C ALA A 49 7.85 -1.75 -17.72
N TRP A 50 7.25 -2.12 -16.58
CA TRP A 50 7.81 -1.88 -15.25
C TRP A 50 9.20 -2.50 -15.05
N GLU A 51 9.44 -3.66 -15.65
CA GLU A 51 10.72 -4.38 -15.56
C GLU A 51 11.81 -3.82 -16.49
N GLN A 52 11.45 -2.96 -17.44
CA GLN A 52 12.42 -2.40 -18.38
C GLN A 52 13.41 -1.42 -17.71
N THR A 53 14.46 -1.09 -18.46
CA THR A 53 15.31 0.07 -18.20
C THR A 53 15.24 0.95 -19.45
N PRO A 54 14.61 2.14 -19.38
CA PRO A 54 13.99 2.80 -18.22
C PRO A 54 12.73 2.08 -17.72
N CYS A 55 12.54 2.04 -16.40
CA CYS A 55 11.35 1.49 -15.73
C CYS A 55 10.07 2.14 -16.28
N GLY A 56 9.00 1.38 -16.50
CA GLY A 56 7.70 1.90 -16.95
C GLY A 56 7.65 2.29 -18.43
N SER A 57 8.65 1.89 -19.24
CA SER A 57 8.72 2.20 -20.67
C SER A 57 8.72 0.92 -21.52
N LEU A 58 8.43 1.05 -22.81
CA LEU A 58 8.53 -0.03 -23.81
C LEU A 58 9.39 0.37 -25.01
N PRO A 59 10.05 -0.57 -25.69
CA PRO A 59 10.66 -0.29 -26.99
C PRO A 59 9.57 0.05 -28.01
N GLN A 60 9.89 0.82 -29.03
CA GLN A 60 9.01 1.05 -30.18
C GLN A 60 9.15 -0.08 -31.22
N ASP A 61 8.93 -1.33 -30.80
CA ASP A 61 9.09 -2.52 -31.63
C ASP A 61 8.02 -3.56 -31.27
N ASP A 62 7.11 -3.82 -32.21
CA ASP A 62 5.98 -4.73 -32.04
C ASP A 62 6.41 -6.17 -31.79
N GLU A 63 7.45 -6.65 -32.47
CA GLU A 63 7.97 -8.01 -32.33
C GLU A 63 8.53 -8.21 -30.92
N LEU A 64 9.30 -7.23 -30.47
CA LEU A 64 9.93 -7.26 -29.16
C LEU A 64 8.91 -7.10 -28.02
N ILE A 65 7.86 -6.27 -28.21
CA ILE A 65 6.77 -6.17 -27.23
C ILE A 65 6.01 -7.50 -27.16
N ALA A 66 5.58 -8.04 -28.31
CA ALA A 66 4.81 -9.28 -28.38
C ALA A 66 5.56 -10.45 -27.74
N ALA A 67 6.85 -10.61 -28.08
CA ALA A 67 7.71 -11.64 -27.50
C ALA A 67 7.85 -11.53 -25.98
N ARG A 68 7.96 -10.31 -25.43
CA ARG A 68 8.13 -10.09 -23.98
C ARG A 68 6.88 -10.31 -23.16
N ILE A 69 5.71 -9.94 -23.71
CA ILE A 69 4.44 -10.23 -23.02
C ILE A 69 4.02 -11.69 -23.20
N GLY A 70 4.58 -12.41 -24.19
CA GLY A 70 4.26 -13.80 -24.50
C GLY A 70 3.09 -13.97 -25.49
N MET A 71 2.80 -12.93 -26.28
CA MET A 71 1.73 -12.93 -27.27
C MET A 71 2.28 -13.24 -28.67
N PRO A 72 1.59 -14.06 -29.50
CA PRO A 72 1.88 -14.18 -30.93
C PRO A 72 1.86 -12.82 -31.64
N LEU A 73 2.80 -12.59 -32.56
CA LEU A 73 2.97 -11.29 -33.22
C LEU A 73 1.74 -10.86 -34.02
N ASP A 74 1.10 -11.78 -34.73
CA ASP A 74 -0.12 -11.57 -35.50
C ASP A 74 -1.28 -11.13 -34.59
N GLN A 75 -1.44 -11.79 -33.44
CA GLN A 75 -2.41 -11.41 -32.42
C GLN A 75 -2.10 -10.03 -31.84
N PHE A 76 -0.83 -9.72 -31.58
CA PHE A 76 -0.41 -8.41 -31.09
C PHE A 76 -0.73 -7.31 -32.10
N GLN A 77 -0.38 -7.50 -33.37
CA GLN A 77 -0.65 -6.53 -34.43
C GLN A 77 -2.16 -6.30 -34.61
N ALA A 78 -2.98 -7.35 -34.52
CA ALA A 78 -4.43 -7.23 -34.56
C ALA A 78 -5.00 -6.42 -33.36
N ALA A 79 -4.42 -6.57 -32.17
CA ALA A 79 -4.85 -5.89 -30.95
C ALA A 79 -4.11 -4.58 -30.65
N LYS A 80 -3.11 -4.20 -31.44
CA LYS A 80 -2.14 -3.12 -31.17
C LYS A 80 -2.81 -1.79 -30.83
N ALA A 81 -3.82 -1.41 -31.59
CA ALA A 81 -4.54 -0.15 -31.39
C ALA A 81 -5.21 -0.08 -30.00
N ARG A 82 -5.62 -1.22 -29.44
CA ARG A 82 -6.20 -1.30 -28.09
C ARG A 82 -5.10 -1.40 -27.03
N LEU A 83 -4.09 -2.25 -27.25
CA LEU A 83 -3.00 -2.48 -26.30
C LEU A 83 -2.15 -1.24 -26.06
N LEU A 84 -1.81 -0.53 -27.14
CA LEU A 84 -0.99 0.68 -27.09
C LEU A 84 -1.82 1.96 -26.96
N ARG A 85 -3.12 1.88 -26.60
CA ARG A 85 -3.93 3.07 -26.35
C ARG A 85 -3.38 3.84 -25.14
N GLY A 86 -3.14 5.14 -25.31
CA GLY A 86 -2.57 6.00 -24.26
C GLY A 86 -1.05 5.92 -24.13
N TRP A 87 -0.40 5.07 -24.93
CA TRP A 87 1.05 5.09 -25.05
C TRP A 87 1.49 6.18 -26.02
N TRP A 88 2.58 6.86 -25.67
CA TRP A 88 3.14 7.94 -26.47
C TRP A 88 4.64 7.78 -26.63
N LEU A 89 5.16 8.22 -27.78
CA LEU A 89 6.58 8.14 -28.12
C LEU A 89 7.33 9.35 -27.57
N ALA A 90 8.38 9.11 -26.79
CA ALA A 90 9.29 10.13 -26.30
C ALA A 90 10.47 10.36 -27.26
N ASP A 91 11.26 11.40 -27.00
CA ASP A 91 12.48 11.74 -27.74
C ASP A 91 13.62 10.71 -27.61
N ASP A 92 13.59 9.85 -26.59
CA ASP A 92 14.51 8.72 -26.41
C ASP A 92 14.15 7.48 -27.28
N GLY A 93 13.10 7.57 -28.11
CA GLY A 93 12.64 6.50 -28.98
C GLY A 93 11.87 5.39 -28.28
N ARG A 94 11.39 5.63 -27.05
CA ARG A 94 10.62 4.66 -26.26
C ARG A 94 9.18 5.10 -26.05
N LEU A 95 8.33 4.12 -25.82
CA LEU A 95 6.92 4.32 -25.51
C LEU A 95 6.73 4.45 -24.00
N TYR A 96 5.98 5.47 -23.59
CA TYR A 96 5.60 5.73 -22.20
C TYR A 96 4.08 5.79 -22.06
N HIS A 97 3.61 5.56 -20.84
CA HIS A 97 2.19 5.66 -20.49
C HIS A 97 2.07 6.48 -19.21
N ASP A 98 1.15 7.45 -19.16
CA ASP A 98 1.06 8.43 -18.05
C ASP A 98 0.93 7.76 -16.68
N THR A 99 0.04 6.76 -16.53
CA THR A 99 -0.09 5.99 -15.30
C THR A 99 1.21 5.35 -14.82
N LEU A 100 2.04 4.81 -15.73
CA LEU A 100 3.33 4.22 -15.35
C LEU A 100 4.34 5.31 -15.03
N ALA A 101 4.35 6.40 -15.80
CA ALA A 101 5.27 7.51 -15.58
C ALA A 101 5.02 8.19 -14.23
N GLU A 102 3.76 8.43 -13.85
CA GLU A 102 3.35 8.90 -12.52
C GLU A 102 3.94 8.03 -11.41
N ARG A 103 3.80 6.70 -11.52
CA ARG A 103 4.29 5.75 -10.52
C ARG A 103 5.81 5.68 -10.44
N VAL A 104 6.49 5.80 -11.57
CA VAL A 104 7.96 5.86 -11.60
C VAL A 104 8.47 7.16 -10.96
N LEU A 105 7.80 8.29 -11.17
CA LEU A 105 8.14 9.56 -10.53
C LEU A 105 7.93 9.50 -9.01
N GLU A 106 6.80 8.94 -8.55
CA GLU A 106 6.54 8.69 -7.12
C GLU A 106 7.64 7.81 -6.48
N MET A 107 8.07 6.75 -7.19
CA MET A 107 9.19 5.92 -6.76
C MET A 107 10.48 6.72 -6.58
N ILE A 108 10.81 7.57 -7.55
CA ILE A 108 12.03 8.39 -7.55
C ILE A 108 11.99 9.36 -6.37
N GLU A 109 10.90 10.10 -6.22
CA GLU A 109 10.70 11.07 -5.14
C GLU A 109 10.87 10.42 -3.76
N ARG A 110 10.21 9.27 -3.54
CA ARG A 110 10.29 8.55 -2.27
C ARG A 110 11.71 8.06 -1.98
N ARG A 111 12.45 7.64 -3.01
CA ARG A 111 13.86 7.23 -2.88
C ARG A 111 14.77 8.40 -2.58
N ASP A 112 14.56 9.55 -3.22
CA ASP A 112 15.32 10.76 -2.94
C ASP A 112 15.07 11.27 -1.53
N GLY A 113 13.82 11.27 -1.06
CA GLY A 113 13.50 11.58 0.32
C GLY A 113 14.19 10.65 1.32
N GLU A 114 14.19 9.33 1.06
CA GLU A 114 14.91 8.36 1.90
C GLU A 114 16.43 8.55 1.87
N ARG A 115 17.01 8.86 0.70
CA ARG A 115 18.45 9.14 0.53
C ARG A 115 18.84 10.40 1.32
N ASN A 116 18.09 11.49 1.16
CA ASN A 116 18.34 12.77 1.81
C ASN A 116 18.25 12.63 3.34
N ARG A 117 17.18 12.02 3.85
CA ARG A 117 17.01 11.74 5.29
C ARG A 117 18.18 10.92 5.87
N LYS A 118 18.65 9.90 5.13
CA LYS A 118 19.82 9.09 5.55
C LYS A 118 21.13 9.86 5.47
N ALA A 119 21.29 10.78 4.50
CA ALA A 119 22.46 11.64 4.40
C ALA A 119 22.51 12.63 5.59
N GLU A 120 21.40 13.32 5.88
CA GLU A 120 21.28 14.24 7.02
C GLU A 120 21.53 13.53 8.35
N TYR A 121 20.97 12.33 8.54
CA TYR A 121 21.22 11.52 9.74
C TYR A 121 22.71 11.18 9.91
N ARG A 122 23.39 10.81 8.81
CA ARG A 122 24.83 10.50 8.81
C ARG A 122 25.68 11.73 9.11
N GLU A 123 25.37 12.87 8.52
CA GLU A 123 26.07 14.13 8.80
C GLU A 123 25.88 14.57 10.25
N ARG A 124 24.65 14.51 10.78
CA ARG A 124 24.38 14.81 12.20
C ARG A 124 25.19 13.90 13.14
N LYS A 125 25.20 12.59 12.89
CA LYS A 125 25.96 11.63 13.71
C LYS A 125 27.47 11.81 13.57
N LYS A 126 27.95 12.24 12.40
CA LYS A 126 29.36 12.59 12.18
C LYS A 126 29.75 13.86 12.96
N ALA A 127 28.91 14.89 12.93
CA ALA A 127 29.11 16.12 13.68
C ALA A 127 29.09 15.88 15.20
N GLU A 128 28.14 15.07 15.70
CA GLU A 128 28.08 14.66 17.11
C GLU A 128 29.36 13.92 17.55
N ARG A 129 29.87 13.01 16.72
CA ARG A 129 31.15 12.32 16.97
C ARG A 129 32.33 13.28 16.97
N ALA A 130 32.36 14.25 16.05
CA ALA A 130 33.42 15.25 15.97
C ALA A 130 33.41 16.20 17.18
N ALA A 131 32.22 16.65 17.63
CA ALA A 131 32.06 17.47 18.82
C ALA A 131 32.51 16.73 20.08
N ASN A 132 32.08 15.47 20.26
CA ASN A 132 32.52 14.62 21.37
C ASN A 132 34.03 14.33 21.38
N GLN A 133 34.70 14.38 20.22
CA GLN A 133 36.16 14.30 20.12
C GLN A 133 36.85 15.63 20.42
N ALA A 134 36.22 16.76 20.10
CA ALA A 134 36.72 18.10 20.44
C ALA A 134 36.65 18.39 21.95
N ASP A 135 35.58 17.97 22.62
CA ASP A 135 35.42 18.10 24.08
C ASP A 135 36.38 17.20 24.88
N LYS A 136 36.96 16.18 24.24
CA LYS A 136 38.00 15.30 24.81
C LYS A 136 39.42 15.80 24.56
N ARG A 137 39.62 17.00 23.99
CA ARG A 137 40.96 17.59 23.87
C ARG A 137 41.52 17.84 25.27
N PRO A 138 42.69 17.30 25.62
CA PRO A 138 43.27 17.48 26.96
C PRO A 138 43.66 18.95 27.16
N ASN A 139 43.27 19.48 28.32
CA ASN A 139 43.69 20.78 28.82
C ASN A 139 45.23 20.80 28.93
N PRO A 140 45.97 21.77 28.36
CA PRO A 140 47.43 21.82 28.46
C PRO A 140 47.82 22.36 29.84
N SER A 141 47.61 21.55 30.86
CA SER A 141 47.98 21.85 32.24
C SER A 141 48.07 20.53 32.98
N HIS A 142 49.19 19.82 32.78
CA HIS A 142 49.93 19.05 33.78
C HIS A 142 51.17 18.50 33.08
N GLY A 143 52.33 19.04 33.43
CA GLY A 143 53.62 18.60 32.91
C GLY A 143 53.92 17.17 33.34
N GLY A 144 54.01 16.27 32.37
CA GLY A 144 54.61 14.94 32.48
C GLY A 144 55.34 14.65 31.17
N PRO A 145 56.51 13.99 31.20
CA PRO A 145 57.49 14.11 30.12
C PRO A 145 57.06 13.41 28.83
N ASP A 146 57.40 14.09 27.75
CA ASP A 146 57.34 13.72 26.35
C ASP A 146 58.24 12.51 26.07
N LEU A 147 57.65 11.38 25.63
CA LEU A 147 58.39 10.26 25.07
C LEU A 147 58.14 10.20 23.57
N SER A 148 59.00 10.95 22.90
CA SER A 148 59.33 10.96 21.48
C SER A 148 59.40 9.57 20.85
N HIS A 149 58.83 9.47 19.65
CA HIS A 149 59.03 8.39 18.68
C HIS A 149 60.52 8.18 18.33
N GLY A 150 60.90 6.92 18.08
CA GLY A 150 62.20 6.54 17.50
C GLY A 150 62.11 5.24 16.73
N THR A 151 62.11 5.34 15.40
CA THR A 151 62.26 4.27 14.40
C THR A 151 63.54 3.45 14.58
N GLY A 152 63.47 2.13 14.41
CA GLY A 152 64.62 1.25 14.27
C GLY A 152 64.28 0.06 13.37
N ALA A 153 64.87 0.03 12.18
CA ALA A 153 64.71 -1.01 11.18
C ALA A 153 65.24 -2.37 11.66
N GLY A 154 64.55 -3.46 11.28
CA GLY A 154 65.01 -4.83 11.46
C GLY A 154 63.96 -5.87 11.02
N LEU A 155 64.03 -6.30 9.75
CA LEU A 155 63.45 -7.54 9.22
C LEU A 155 64.31 -8.76 9.64
N PRO A 156 63.89 -10.02 9.41
CA PRO A 156 62.76 -10.74 10.01
C PRO A 156 63.22 -12.09 10.63
N GLY A 157 62.38 -12.75 11.42
CA GLY A 157 62.68 -14.07 11.97
C GLY A 157 61.41 -14.85 12.26
N ASP A 158 61.28 -15.96 11.55
CA ASP A 158 60.10 -16.81 11.39
C ASP A 158 59.70 -17.62 12.64
N SER A 159 58.45 -18.09 12.59
CA SER A 159 57.93 -19.32 13.23
C SER A 159 57.49 -19.29 14.71
N GLY A 160 56.16 -19.43 14.88
CA GLY A 160 55.62 -20.63 15.56
C GLY A 160 54.95 -20.42 16.93
N GLY A 161 53.71 -20.93 17.05
CA GLY A 161 53.02 -21.23 18.32
C GLY A 161 52.22 -20.06 18.89
N SER A 162 50.88 -20.06 18.80
CA SER A 162 49.95 -20.62 19.83
C SER A 162 50.12 -19.89 21.17
N ASP A 163 49.16 -19.10 21.66
CA ASP A 163 47.92 -19.61 22.26
C ASP A 163 46.83 -18.52 22.41
N ALA A 164 45.60 -19.02 22.34
CA ALA A 164 44.37 -18.65 23.06
C ALA A 164 44.28 -17.29 23.81
N THR A 165 43.27 -16.50 23.44
CA THR A 165 42.08 -16.06 24.23
C THR A 165 41.38 -14.95 23.43
N GLY A 166 40.08 -14.90 23.16
CA GLY A 166 38.93 -15.55 23.76
C GLY A 166 37.98 -14.48 24.30
N THR A 167 37.06 -13.97 23.47
CA THR A 167 35.69 -13.56 23.89
C THR A 167 34.80 -13.51 22.66
N GLY A 168 33.93 -14.52 22.53
CA GLY A 168 32.87 -14.57 21.54
C GLY A 168 31.50 -14.31 22.17
N THR A 169 30.55 -13.89 21.34
CA THR A 169 29.14 -14.31 21.33
C THR A 169 28.60 -13.82 19.98
N GLY A 170 28.43 -14.64 18.93
CA GLY A 170 27.54 -15.81 18.80
C GLY A 170 26.17 -15.31 18.31
N THR A 171 25.94 -15.07 17.01
CA THR A 171 25.58 -16.02 15.92
C THR A 171 24.23 -16.71 16.18
N SER A 172 23.24 -16.58 15.29
CA SER A 172 22.90 -17.59 14.26
C SER A 172 21.64 -17.14 13.50
N ASN A 173 21.33 -17.47 12.25
CA ASN A 173 22.01 -18.16 11.14
C ASN A 173 21.14 -17.97 9.88
N THR A 174 21.75 -17.86 8.70
CA THR A 174 21.20 -18.42 7.46
C THR A 174 22.38 -18.83 6.59
N LYS A 175 22.65 -20.15 6.53
CA LYS A 175 23.55 -20.79 5.56
C LYS A 175 22.89 -20.65 4.18
N GLU A 176 23.53 -19.99 3.23
CA GLU A 176 24.61 -20.47 2.35
C GLU A 176 24.18 -21.55 1.35
N ILE A 177 24.22 -21.10 0.10
CA ILE A 177 24.15 -21.84 -1.15
C ILE A 177 25.59 -21.97 -1.65
N ALA A 178 25.86 -23.03 -2.42
CA ALA A 178 27.04 -23.34 -3.24
C ALA A 178 28.01 -24.37 -2.60
N ALA A 179 28.49 -25.41 -3.27
CA ALA A 179 28.44 -25.80 -4.67
C ALA A 179 28.72 -27.32 -4.81
N ALA A 180 28.16 -27.96 -5.83
CA ALA A 180 28.77 -29.12 -6.48
C ALA A 180 28.25 -29.19 -7.92
N ALA A 181 29.18 -29.31 -8.87
CA ALA A 181 28.91 -29.31 -10.29
C ALA A 181 28.97 -30.73 -10.88
N ILE A 182 28.29 -30.90 -12.03
CA ILE A 182 28.56 -31.82 -13.17
C ILE A 182 27.62 -33.04 -13.35
N HIS A 183 26.86 -32.95 -14.45
CA HIS A 183 26.07 -33.91 -15.25
C HIS A 183 24.60 -34.29 -14.89
N PRO A 184 23.69 -34.32 -15.88
CA PRO A 184 22.25 -34.51 -15.67
C PRO A 184 21.87 -36.00 -15.65
N PRO A 185 21.04 -36.47 -14.70
CA PRO A 185 20.38 -37.76 -14.85
C PRO A 185 19.05 -37.61 -15.60
N ALA A 186 18.67 -38.70 -16.26
CA ALA A 186 17.56 -38.84 -17.18
C ALA A 186 16.18 -38.53 -16.55
N ARG A 187 15.24 -38.11 -17.41
CA ARG A 187 13.82 -37.90 -17.08
C ARG A 187 13.17 -39.21 -16.64
N ASP A 188 12.66 -39.22 -15.41
CA ASP A 188 11.62 -40.16 -14.97
C ASP A 188 10.21 -39.61 -15.31
N PRO A 189 9.19 -40.49 -15.42
CA PRO A 189 7.99 -40.22 -16.20
C PRO A 189 7.11 -39.14 -15.58
N VAL A 190 6.49 -38.36 -16.47
CA VAL A 190 5.56 -37.27 -16.18
C VAL A 190 4.43 -37.77 -15.27
N ASP A 191 4.35 -37.23 -14.06
CA ASP A 191 3.13 -37.28 -13.28
C ASP A 191 2.09 -36.42 -14.02
N ASN A 192 1.17 -37.10 -14.70
CA ASN A 192 0.03 -36.51 -15.39
C ASN A 192 -1.17 -36.31 -14.45
N SER A 193 -0.97 -36.34 -13.13
CA SER A 193 -1.98 -35.84 -12.21
C SER A 193 -2.13 -34.34 -12.44
N PRO A 194 -3.35 -33.83 -12.71
CA PRO A 194 -3.54 -32.42 -12.95
C PRO A 194 -3.04 -31.63 -11.73
N PRO A 195 -2.17 -30.62 -11.92
CA PRO A 195 -1.78 -29.76 -10.82
C PRO A 195 -3.04 -29.13 -10.23
N PRO A 196 -3.15 -29.01 -8.89
CA PRO A 196 -4.27 -28.28 -8.31
C PRO A 196 -4.32 -26.89 -8.93
N SER A 197 -5.52 -26.49 -9.36
CA SER A 197 -5.73 -25.26 -10.14
C SER A 197 -5.17 -24.04 -9.42
N GLU A 198 -4.79 -22.99 -10.15
CA GLU A 198 -4.30 -21.72 -9.62
C GLU A 198 -5.27 -21.11 -8.59
N ALA A 199 -6.57 -21.36 -8.72
CA ALA A 199 -7.59 -21.01 -7.73
C ALA A 199 -7.45 -21.81 -6.41
N GLN A 200 -7.02 -23.07 -6.45
CA GLN A 200 -6.73 -23.88 -5.26
C GLN A 200 -5.40 -23.47 -4.60
N TRP A 201 -4.42 -23.00 -5.38
CA TRP A 201 -3.17 -22.43 -4.85
C TRP A 201 -3.37 -21.04 -4.23
N LEU A 202 -4.14 -20.15 -4.87
CA LEU A 202 -4.47 -18.83 -4.31
C LEU A 202 -5.44 -18.92 -3.14
N ALA A 203 -6.45 -19.80 -3.19
CA ALA A 203 -7.30 -20.08 -2.02
C ALA A 203 -6.45 -20.61 -0.84
N ALA A 204 -5.49 -21.51 -1.09
CA ALA A 204 -4.56 -21.97 -0.06
C ALA A 204 -3.56 -20.90 0.44
N GLN A 205 -3.34 -19.82 -0.33
CA GLN A 205 -2.42 -18.72 0.03
C GLN A 205 -3.13 -17.56 0.76
N GLU A 206 -4.43 -17.39 0.54
CA GLU A 206 -5.27 -16.39 1.21
C GLU A 206 -6.00 -16.92 2.45
N GLU A 207 -6.09 -18.24 2.61
CA GLU A 207 -6.72 -18.91 3.75
C GLU A 207 -5.69 -19.61 4.65
N CYS A 208 -4.56 -18.97 4.96
CA CYS A 208 -3.58 -19.52 5.88
C CYS A 208 -3.31 -18.60 7.08
N ALA A 209 -2.96 -19.15 8.24
CA ALA A 209 -2.56 -18.41 9.44
C ALA A 209 -1.48 -17.33 9.15
N ALA A 210 -0.67 -17.50 8.11
CA ALA A 210 0.27 -16.49 7.62
C ALA A 210 -0.39 -15.27 6.96
N GLY A 211 -1.51 -15.46 6.26
CA GLY A 211 -2.35 -14.40 5.71
C GLY A 211 -3.04 -13.59 6.81
N TYR A 212 -3.61 -14.26 7.81
CA TYR A 212 -4.25 -13.58 8.96
C TYR A 212 -3.26 -12.75 9.77
N ALA A 213 -2.07 -13.30 10.03
CA ALA A 213 -1.04 -12.55 10.76
C ALA A 213 -0.61 -11.27 10.04
N LYS A 214 -0.42 -11.32 8.72
CA LYS A 214 -0.06 -10.13 7.91
C LYS A 214 -1.18 -9.10 7.90
N LEU A 215 -2.42 -9.54 7.70
CA LEU A 215 -3.59 -8.67 7.71
C LEU A 215 -3.72 -7.92 9.04
N LEU A 216 -3.76 -8.64 10.16
CA LEU A 216 -3.99 -8.03 11.48
C LEU A 216 -2.86 -7.08 11.89
N ASN A 217 -1.61 -7.40 11.56
CA ASN A 217 -0.48 -6.49 11.81
C ASN A 217 -0.58 -5.21 10.98
N SER A 218 -1.06 -5.29 9.73
CA SER A 218 -1.26 -4.11 8.90
C SER A 218 -2.36 -3.18 9.43
N LEU A 219 -3.46 -3.75 9.93
CA LEU A 219 -4.57 -2.99 10.53
C LEU A 219 -4.14 -2.24 11.80
N GLU A 220 -3.38 -2.89 12.69
CA GLU A 220 -2.84 -2.22 13.87
C GLU A 220 -1.78 -1.16 13.50
N GLN A 221 -0.98 -1.40 12.45
CA GLN A 221 -0.01 -0.42 11.96
C GLN A 221 -0.69 0.86 11.45
N VAL A 222 -1.85 0.76 10.80
CA VAL A 222 -2.67 1.91 10.38
C VAL A 222 -3.16 2.72 11.59
N ARG A 223 -3.46 2.04 12.71
CA ARG A 223 -3.80 2.70 13.98
C ARG A 223 -2.58 3.28 14.72
N GLY A 224 -1.39 3.23 14.11
CA GLY A 224 -0.14 3.63 14.77
C GLY A 224 0.30 2.69 15.90
N LYS A 225 -0.34 1.52 16.02
CA LYS A 225 -0.05 0.52 17.04
C LYS A 225 0.84 -0.59 16.49
N ARG A 226 1.60 -1.25 17.35
CA ARG A 226 2.45 -2.39 16.99
C ARG A 226 1.94 -3.67 17.65
N SER A 227 1.21 -4.47 16.90
CA SER A 227 0.85 -5.84 17.29
C SER A 227 1.93 -6.85 16.87
N LYS A 228 1.87 -8.05 17.44
CA LYS A 228 2.78 -9.16 17.13
C LYS A 228 2.01 -10.42 16.73
N PHE A 229 1.13 -10.33 15.74
CA PHE A 229 0.50 -11.53 15.19
C PHE A 229 1.56 -12.32 14.42
N VAL A 230 1.69 -13.61 14.72
CA VAL A 230 2.66 -14.53 14.09
C VAL A 230 1.89 -15.68 13.46
N SER A 231 2.32 -16.11 12.28
CA SER A 231 1.68 -17.21 11.53
C SER A 231 1.68 -18.55 12.25
N THR A 232 2.56 -18.73 13.25
CA THR A 232 2.66 -19.93 14.08
C THR A 232 1.79 -19.86 15.33
N ASP A 233 1.02 -18.79 15.53
CA ASP A 233 0.08 -18.69 16.65
C ASP A 233 -1.02 -19.73 16.48
N THR A 234 -1.18 -20.57 17.50
CA THR A 234 -2.13 -21.69 17.50
C THR A 234 -3.58 -21.23 17.31
N ARG A 235 -3.91 -19.98 17.70
CA ARG A 235 -5.26 -19.42 17.50
C ARG A 235 -5.53 -19.08 16.05
N LEU A 236 -4.56 -18.50 15.34
CA LEU A 236 -4.71 -18.16 13.92
C LEU A 236 -4.84 -19.44 13.08
N VAL A 237 -4.07 -20.47 13.42
CA VAL A 237 -4.18 -21.82 12.82
C VAL A 237 -5.54 -22.45 13.16
N ALA A 238 -6.09 -22.22 14.35
CA ALA A 238 -7.42 -22.71 14.72
C ALA A 238 -8.53 -22.00 13.95
N TRP A 239 -8.46 -20.67 13.78
CA TRP A 239 -9.43 -19.89 13.00
C TRP A 239 -9.42 -20.29 11.52
N GLU A 240 -8.24 -20.59 10.98
CA GLU A 240 -8.07 -21.17 9.64
C GLU A 240 -8.78 -22.52 9.53
N ARG A 241 -8.54 -23.44 10.47
CA ARG A 241 -9.21 -24.76 10.49
C ARG A 241 -10.72 -24.68 10.63
N LEU A 242 -11.24 -23.58 11.21
CA LEU A 242 -12.66 -23.31 11.34
C LEU A 242 -13.27 -22.64 10.09
N GLY A 243 -12.48 -22.36 9.06
CA GLY A 243 -12.94 -21.72 7.83
C GLY A 243 -13.36 -20.26 8.04
N LEU A 244 -12.71 -19.54 8.97
CA LEU A 244 -13.00 -18.13 9.21
C LEU A 244 -12.63 -17.29 7.98
N THR A 245 -13.61 -16.79 7.26
CA THR A 245 -13.38 -15.90 6.10
C THR A 245 -12.72 -14.58 6.53
N ARG A 246 -11.94 -13.97 5.61
CA ARG A 246 -11.26 -12.70 5.85
C ARG A 246 -12.20 -11.57 6.28
N GLU A 247 -13.39 -11.52 5.72
CA GLU A 247 -14.42 -10.51 6.00
C GLU A 247 -14.84 -10.58 7.47
N LYS A 248 -15.14 -11.78 7.96
CA LYS A 248 -15.49 -12.06 9.36
C LYS A 248 -14.33 -11.76 10.32
N LEU A 249 -13.08 -11.99 9.90
CA LEU A 249 -11.90 -11.63 10.68
C LEU A 249 -11.74 -10.11 10.83
N VAL A 250 -12.00 -9.35 9.75
CA VAL A 250 -11.99 -7.87 9.77
C VAL A 250 -13.14 -7.33 10.63
N GLU A 251 -14.32 -7.94 10.54
CA GLU A 251 -15.48 -7.60 11.39
C GLU A 251 -15.17 -7.82 12.88
N ALA A 252 -14.65 -9.00 13.25
CA ALA A 252 -14.22 -9.29 14.62
C ALA A 252 -13.15 -8.31 15.11
N TYR A 253 -12.23 -7.90 14.23
CA TYR A 253 -11.21 -6.90 14.54
C TYR A 253 -11.82 -5.53 14.85
N HIS A 254 -12.76 -5.03 14.04
CA HIS A 254 -13.41 -3.75 14.29
C HIS A 254 -14.20 -3.75 15.62
N LEU A 255 -14.87 -4.85 15.96
CA LEU A 255 -15.54 -4.99 17.26
C LEU A 255 -14.54 -4.95 18.42
N ALA A 256 -13.39 -5.62 18.28
CA ALA A 256 -12.32 -5.57 19.28
C ALA A 256 -11.73 -4.16 19.44
N VAL A 257 -11.59 -3.42 18.35
CA VAL A 257 -11.12 -2.03 18.34
C VAL A 257 -12.11 -1.12 19.08
N ALA A 258 -13.40 -1.23 18.77
CA ALA A 258 -14.46 -0.45 19.41
C ALA A 258 -14.52 -0.69 20.92
N GLU A 259 -14.36 -1.94 21.37
CA GLU A 259 -14.31 -2.27 22.81
C GLU A 259 -13.11 -1.62 23.51
N ARG A 260 -11.93 -1.62 22.87
CA ARG A 260 -10.72 -0.97 23.43
C ARG A 260 -10.87 0.54 23.51
N GLU A 261 -11.54 1.14 22.54
CA GLU A 261 -11.82 2.58 22.53
C GLU A 261 -12.85 2.95 23.59
N ALA A 262 -13.91 2.14 23.76
CA ALA A 262 -14.89 2.31 24.82
C ALA A 262 -14.30 2.13 26.23
N ALA A 263 -13.33 1.22 26.38
CA ALA A 263 -12.61 0.98 27.64
C ALA A 263 -11.42 1.94 27.86
N GLU A 264 -11.18 2.89 26.97
CA GLU A 264 -10.02 3.80 26.96
C GLU A 264 -8.66 3.07 27.09
N ASP A 265 -8.57 1.83 26.61
CA ASP A 265 -7.39 0.99 26.76
C ASP A 265 -6.41 1.23 25.59
N PRO A 266 -5.19 1.74 25.86
CA PRO A 266 -4.24 2.11 24.81
C PRO A 266 -3.58 0.89 24.14
N SER A 267 -3.72 -0.31 24.71
CA SER A 267 -3.02 -1.51 24.24
C SER A 267 -3.41 -1.90 22.80
N PRO A 268 -2.49 -2.51 22.04
CA PRO A 268 -2.81 -3.08 20.73
C PRO A 268 -3.72 -4.30 20.84
N VAL A 269 -4.49 -4.56 19.79
CA VAL A 269 -5.27 -5.80 19.69
C VAL A 269 -4.29 -6.97 19.57
N ASN A 270 -4.46 -8.00 20.41
CA ASN A 270 -3.69 -9.24 20.37
C ASN A 270 -4.58 -10.44 20.07
N ALA A 271 -3.99 -11.57 19.69
CA ALA A 271 -4.72 -12.77 19.27
C ALA A 271 -5.66 -13.33 20.35
N GLY A 272 -5.28 -13.28 21.63
CA GLY A 272 -6.14 -13.77 22.72
C GLY A 272 -7.35 -12.89 22.95
N PHE A 273 -7.21 -11.57 22.80
CA PHE A 273 -8.33 -10.63 22.91
C PHE A 273 -9.27 -10.75 21.70
N LEU A 274 -8.71 -10.89 20.50
CA LEU A 274 -9.47 -11.02 19.26
C LEU A 274 -10.30 -12.33 19.20
N ASP A 275 -9.83 -13.39 19.85
CA ASP A 275 -10.51 -14.70 19.94
C ASP A 275 -11.95 -14.61 20.45
N VAL A 276 -12.20 -13.71 21.42
CA VAL A 276 -13.53 -13.46 21.99
C VAL A 276 -14.50 -12.93 20.94
N PHE A 277 -14.02 -12.08 20.02
CA PHE A 277 -14.84 -11.47 18.98
C PHE A 277 -15.00 -12.38 17.77
N VAL A 278 -13.98 -13.17 17.45
CA VAL A 278 -14.07 -14.24 16.46
C VAL A 278 -15.15 -15.26 16.88
N ALA A 279 -15.20 -15.63 18.15
CA ALA A 279 -16.24 -16.51 18.67
C ALA A 279 -17.66 -15.90 18.56
N LYS A 280 -17.81 -14.58 18.78
CA LYS A 280 -19.09 -13.86 18.61
C LYS A 280 -19.56 -13.78 17.16
N VAL A 281 -18.64 -13.59 16.21
CA VAL A 281 -18.96 -13.52 14.77
C VAL A 281 -19.27 -14.91 14.21
N LEU A 282 -18.60 -15.95 14.71
CA LEU A 282 -18.84 -17.34 14.29
C LEU A 282 -20.10 -17.95 14.91
N ASN A 283 -20.44 -17.57 16.15
CA ASN A 283 -21.65 -17.97 16.84
C ASN A 283 -22.45 -16.71 17.23
N PRO A 284 -23.16 -16.09 16.27
CA PRO A 284 -24.08 -15.01 16.59
C PRO A 284 -25.10 -15.52 17.62
N PRO A 285 -25.38 -14.78 18.69
CA PRO A 285 -26.35 -15.23 19.69
C PRO A 285 -27.70 -15.52 19.00
N GLU A 286 -28.18 -16.76 19.13
CA GLU A 286 -29.52 -17.14 18.66
C GLU A 286 -30.57 -16.30 19.39
N GLY A 287 -31.30 -15.49 18.64
CA GLY A 287 -32.56 -14.90 19.10
C GLY A 287 -32.44 -13.67 20.00
N GLU A 288 -31.92 -12.57 19.45
CA GLU A 288 -32.64 -11.28 19.55
C GLU A 288 -33.08 -10.85 18.15
N SER A 289 -33.97 -11.64 17.56
CA SER A 289 -34.88 -11.12 16.55
C SER A 289 -36.03 -10.44 17.29
N VAL A 290 -35.88 -9.16 17.60
CA VAL A 290 -37.05 -8.31 17.81
C VAL A 290 -37.38 -7.69 16.47
N ALA A 291 -38.44 -8.24 15.87
CA ALA A 291 -39.18 -7.58 14.81
C ALA A 291 -39.46 -6.13 15.23
N GLY A 292 -38.82 -5.20 14.53
CA GLY A 292 -38.85 -3.77 14.82
C GLY A 292 -38.29 -3.00 13.64
N ALA A 293 -38.93 -3.17 12.47
CA ALA A 293 -38.72 -2.30 11.34
C ALA A 293 -39.10 -0.87 11.74
N ARG A 294 -38.07 0.02 11.81
CA ARG A 294 -38.10 1.48 12.09
C ARG A 294 -38.56 1.90 13.49
N PRO A 295 -38.16 3.10 13.98
CA PRO A 295 -37.22 4.09 13.42
C PRO A 295 -36.03 4.38 14.37
N ALA A 296 -34.90 4.84 13.82
CA ALA A 296 -33.80 5.33 14.63
C ALA A 296 -34.22 6.62 15.37
N THR A 297 -34.26 6.59 16.70
CA THR A 297 -34.42 7.78 17.55
C THR A 297 -33.42 7.75 18.71
N GLY A 298 -32.35 8.52 18.53
CA GLY A 298 -31.50 9.07 19.57
C GLY A 298 -31.08 10.45 19.07
N ALA A 299 -31.95 11.43 19.30
CA ALA A 299 -31.83 12.79 18.78
C ALA A 299 -30.63 13.53 19.43
N GLY A 300 -29.44 13.37 18.87
CA GLY A 300 -28.66 14.57 18.57
C GLY A 300 -29.47 15.30 17.50
N ALA A 301 -30.00 16.49 17.82
CA ALA A 301 -30.88 17.25 16.95
C ALA A 301 -30.49 17.03 15.49
N ALA A 302 -31.33 16.31 14.74
CA ALA A 302 -31.11 16.10 13.31
C ALA A 302 -30.82 17.47 12.75
N ASP A 303 -29.62 17.65 12.17
CA ASP A 303 -29.13 18.97 11.80
C ASP A 303 -30.29 19.67 11.07
N PRO A 304 -30.84 20.77 11.61
CA PRO A 304 -32.03 21.38 11.06
C PRO A 304 -31.80 21.86 9.61
N LEU A 305 -30.55 21.89 9.16
CA LEU A 305 -30.12 22.17 7.80
C LEU A 305 -29.76 20.93 6.97
N ALA A 306 -29.88 19.70 7.48
CA ALA A 306 -29.56 18.49 6.73
C ALA A 306 -30.36 18.34 5.43
N TRP A 307 -31.60 18.85 5.41
CA TRP A 307 -32.41 18.88 4.18
C TRP A 307 -31.77 19.76 3.09
N ALA A 308 -30.99 20.78 3.46
CA ALA A 308 -30.37 21.72 2.53
C ALA A 308 -29.11 21.19 1.82
N THR A 309 -28.57 20.05 2.28
CA THR A 309 -27.29 19.50 1.80
C THR A 309 -27.45 18.57 0.60
N THR A 310 -28.68 18.13 0.31
CA THR A 310 -28.97 17.19 -0.79
C THR A 310 -30.11 17.71 -1.67
N ALA A 311 -30.06 17.37 -2.96
CA ALA A 311 -31.07 17.82 -3.92
C ALA A 311 -32.47 17.27 -3.60
N SER A 312 -32.55 16.00 -3.16
CA SER A 312 -33.78 15.36 -2.73
C SER A 312 -34.34 15.97 -1.44
N GLY A 313 -33.48 16.35 -0.50
CA GLY A 313 -33.87 17.07 0.73
C GLY A 313 -34.46 18.45 0.45
N ILE A 314 -33.85 19.21 -0.46
CA ILE A 314 -34.35 20.53 -0.90
C ILE A 314 -35.71 20.39 -1.60
N ALA A 315 -35.86 19.39 -2.47
CA ALA A 315 -37.14 19.13 -3.14
C ALA A 315 -38.24 18.74 -2.15
N ALA A 316 -37.93 17.89 -1.16
CA ALA A 316 -38.86 17.53 -0.10
C ALA A 316 -39.27 18.75 0.75
N LYS A 317 -38.32 19.63 1.10
CA LYS A 317 -38.61 20.86 1.85
C LYS A 317 -39.42 21.86 1.02
N GLY A 318 -39.14 21.98 -0.28
CA GLY A 318 -39.95 22.78 -1.19
C GLY A 318 -41.40 22.30 -1.23
N ALA A 319 -41.61 21.00 -1.40
CA ALA A 319 -42.95 20.41 -1.41
C ALA A 319 -43.71 20.66 -0.09
N GLU A 320 -43.05 20.57 1.06
CA GLU A 320 -43.63 20.91 2.37
C GLU A 320 -44.07 22.38 2.45
N LEU A 321 -43.30 23.29 1.86
CA LEU A 321 -43.60 24.72 1.79
C LEU A 321 -44.55 25.10 0.64
N GLY A 322 -45.04 24.12 -0.12
CA GLY A 322 -45.90 24.35 -1.29
C GLY A 322 -45.18 24.96 -2.50
N ILE A 323 -43.85 24.88 -2.54
CA ILE A 323 -43.00 25.37 -3.64
C ILE A 323 -42.51 24.15 -4.42
N VAL A 324 -42.93 24.04 -5.66
CA VAL A 324 -42.48 23.00 -6.59
C VAL A 324 -41.59 23.64 -7.65
N GLN A 325 -40.63 22.90 -8.17
CA GLN A 325 -39.78 23.36 -9.26
C GLN A 325 -40.62 23.46 -10.54
N ASP A 326 -40.59 24.63 -11.17
CA ASP A 326 -41.36 24.87 -12.38
C ASP A 326 -40.73 24.18 -13.60
N GLU A 327 -41.54 23.88 -14.61
CA GLU A 327 -41.08 23.20 -15.83
C GLU A 327 -40.11 24.12 -16.60
N GLY A 328 -38.81 23.76 -16.58
CA GLY A 328 -37.73 24.54 -17.19
C GLY A 328 -36.95 25.44 -16.22
N GLU A 329 -37.30 25.47 -14.94
CA GLU A 329 -36.53 26.20 -13.92
C GLU A 329 -35.24 25.45 -13.58
N PRO A 330 -34.05 26.09 -13.60
CA PRO A 330 -32.83 25.44 -13.18
C PRO A 330 -32.81 25.25 -11.65
N PHE A 331 -32.37 24.07 -11.22
CA PHE A 331 -32.42 23.65 -9.80
C PHE A 331 -31.84 24.68 -8.80
N PRO A 332 -30.75 25.42 -9.08
CA PRO A 332 -30.27 26.47 -8.19
C PRO A 332 -31.30 27.59 -7.91
N ALA A 333 -32.10 27.99 -8.91
CA ALA A 333 -33.14 29.02 -8.72
C ALA A 333 -34.28 28.51 -7.84
N PHE A 334 -34.71 27.26 -8.07
CA PHE A 334 -35.68 26.57 -7.22
C PHE A 334 -35.17 26.45 -5.77
N LYS A 335 -33.92 26.02 -5.60
CA LYS A 335 -33.25 25.93 -4.29
C LYS A 335 -33.27 27.27 -3.55
N LEU A 336 -32.98 28.39 -4.23
CA LEU A 336 -32.99 29.72 -3.62
C LEU A 336 -34.38 30.12 -3.12
N ARG A 337 -35.44 29.83 -3.89
CA ARG A 337 -36.83 30.08 -3.47
C ARG A 337 -37.20 29.25 -2.23
N VAL A 338 -36.80 27.99 -2.19
CA VAL A 338 -37.03 27.12 -1.02
C VAL A 338 -36.28 27.64 0.20
N HIS A 339 -35.05 28.13 0.07
CA HIS A 339 -34.30 28.72 1.19
C HIS A 339 -34.88 30.06 1.67
N ALA A 340 -35.35 30.92 0.76
CA ALA A 340 -35.96 32.19 1.11
C ALA A 340 -37.30 32.00 1.85
N ALA A 341 -38.08 31.00 1.45
CA ALA A 341 -39.34 30.66 2.08
C ALA A 341 -39.19 29.80 3.34
N ALA A 342 -38.08 29.06 3.46
CA ALA A 342 -37.74 28.39 4.71
C ALA A 342 -37.45 29.46 5.77
N ASN A 343 -38.24 29.46 6.84
CA ASN A 343 -38.18 30.47 7.91
C ASN A 343 -36.93 30.25 8.81
N LEU A 344 -35.74 30.32 8.21
CA LEU A 344 -34.44 30.03 8.80
C LEU A 344 -33.96 31.19 9.68
N SER A 345 -33.32 30.85 10.81
CA SER A 345 -32.68 31.85 11.67
C SER A 345 -31.48 32.50 10.97
N GLU A 346 -31.07 33.68 11.44
CA GLU A 346 -29.92 34.40 10.87
C GLU A 346 -28.62 33.60 11.00
N GLN A 347 -28.49 32.84 12.10
CA GLN A 347 -27.37 31.93 12.34
C GLN A 347 -27.36 30.76 11.34
N ASP A 348 -28.52 30.20 11.00
CA ASP A 348 -28.65 29.10 10.03
C ASP A 348 -28.35 29.57 8.61
N ARG A 349 -28.79 30.78 8.25
CA ARG A 349 -28.44 31.42 6.97
C ARG A 349 -26.94 31.66 6.85
N ALA A 350 -26.30 32.10 7.93
CA ALA A 350 -24.85 32.29 7.96
C ALA A 350 -24.09 30.96 7.80
N ARG A 351 -24.54 29.87 8.44
CA ARG A 351 -23.96 28.52 8.26
C ARG A 351 -24.15 28.00 6.84
N LEU A 352 -25.34 28.11 6.25
CA LEU A 352 -25.56 27.69 4.87
C LEU A 352 -24.67 28.43 3.86
N ARG A 353 -24.38 29.71 4.12
CA ARG A 353 -23.49 30.51 3.29
C ARG A 353 -22.02 30.09 3.47
N ALA A 354 -21.57 29.88 4.70
CA ALA A 354 -20.19 29.51 5.02
C ALA A 354 -19.84 28.10 4.52
N ASP A 355 -20.75 27.14 4.73
CA ASP A 355 -20.47 25.72 4.49
C ASP A 355 -20.80 25.29 3.06
N PHE A 356 -21.77 25.96 2.41
CA PHE A 356 -22.30 25.52 1.11
C PHE A 356 -22.40 26.62 0.04
N GLY A 357 -21.93 27.84 0.33
CA GLY A 357 -21.87 28.95 -0.64
C GLY A 357 -23.21 29.47 -1.15
N VAL A 358 -24.32 29.17 -0.47
CA VAL A 358 -25.68 29.50 -0.91
C VAL A 358 -26.08 30.90 -0.40
N HIS A 359 -26.46 31.81 -1.31
CA HIS A 359 -27.05 33.10 -0.95
C HIS A 359 -28.58 32.96 -0.83
N ALA A 360 -29.07 32.52 0.33
CA ALA A 360 -30.50 32.54 0.64
C ALA A 360 -31.06 33.97 0.70
#